data_AF-A0AAV0JHQ5-F1
#
_entry.id   AF-A0AAV0JHQ5-F1
#
_cell.length_a   1.000
_cell.length_b   1.000
_cell.length_c   1.000
_cell.angle_alpha   90.00
_cell.angle_beta   90.00
_cell.angle_gamma   90.00
#
_symmetry.space_group_name_H-M   'P 1'
#
loop_
_entity.id
_entity.type
_entity.pdbx_description
1 polymer ?
#
loop_
_entity_poly.entity_id
_entity_poly.type
_entity_poly.pdbx_seq_one_letter_code
_entity_poly.pdbx_strand_id
1 'polypeptide(L)'
;MEKRQRFLPVSFLFFFFITLAVWFACPQIGAADDHRTTARARRDAREHHRHNGHVKLFVFGDSYVDTGNFEPNNGSWLPPFGRTFPGVPSGRFSDGRVLTDYIADFLGIRTPIAYQQIRVGNISEQLKSGVNFACGGTGIVSAISKGPILGDQIGQLGQMIRHRFYNQTDLNNSIAIVAASGNDYLYATLQVFLLIIIISNLVTRTNLI
;
A
#
# COMPACT_ATOMS: atom_id res chain seq x y z
N MET A 1 -59.88 2.63 -1.65
CA MET A 1 -58.76 1.69 -1.40
C MET A 1 -57.75 1.87 -2.52
N GLU A 2 -56.73 2.71 -2.31
CA GLU A 2 -55.71 3.00 -3.31
C GLU A 2 -54.40 2.34 -2.88
N LYS A 3 -53.91 1.39 -3.68
CA LYS A 3 -52.66 0.68 -3.42
C LYS A 3 -51.47 1.61 -3.70
N ARG A 4 -50.82 2.12 -2.66
CA ARG A 4 -49.46 2.69 -2.76
C ARG A 4 -48.48 1.61 -3.19
N GLN A 5 -48.08 1.61 -4.47
CA GLN A 5 -46.85 0.92 -4.89
C GLN A 5 -45.66 1.73 -4.39
N ARG A 6 -44.90 1.18 -3.43
CA ARG A 6 -43.63 1.74 -2.97
C ARG A 6 -42.57 1.42 -4.03
N PHE A 7 -42.29 2.35 -4.92
CA PHE A 7 -41.07 2.29 -5.73
C PHE A 7 -39.88 2.50 -4.80
N LEU A 8 -39.00 1.50 -4.72
CA LEU A 8 -37.67 1.69 -4.14
C LEU A 8 -36.92 2.70 -5.04
N PRO A 9 -36.26 3.73 -4.47
CA PRO A 9 -35.55 4.69 -5.27
C PRO A 9 -34.41 3.99 -6.04
N VAL A 10 -34.29 4.29 -7.34
CA VAL A 10 -33.30 3.70 -8.25
C VAL A 10 -31.85 3.85 -7.73
N SER A 11 -31.59 4.83 -6.87
CA SER A 11 -30.32 5.04 -6.17
C SER A 11 -29.94 3.89 -5.21
N PHE A 12 -30.92 3.18 -4.64
CA PHE A 12 -30.68 2.05 -3.74
C PHE A 12 -30.23 0.79 -4.48
N LEU A 13 -30.71 0.57 -5.71
CA LEU A 13 -30.29 -0.56 -6.53
C LEU A 13 -28.87 -0.38 -7.10
N PHE A 14 -28.47 0.86 -7.41
CA PHE A 14 -27.14 1.13 -7.96
C PHE A 14 -26.00 0.93 -6.93
N PHE A 15 -26.27 1.21 -5.65
CA PHE A 15 -25.32 1.00 -4.55
C PHE A 15 -25.01 -0.47 -4.28
N PHE A 16 -25.92 -1.38 -4.61
CA PHE A 16 -25.76 -2.82 -4.34
C PHE A 16 -24.81 -3.51 -5.34
N PHE A 17 -24.65 -2.98 -6.56
CA PHE A 17 -23.82 -3.60 -7.59
C PHE A 17 -22.34 -3.21 -7.53
N ILE A 18 -22.01 -1.99 -7.06
CA ILE A 18 -20.61 -1.51 -7.03
C ILE A 18 -19.82 -2.15 -5.87
N THR A 19 -20.48 -2.50 -4.77
CA THR A 19 -19.83 -3.16 -3.61
C THR A 19 -19.58 -4.65 -3.85
N LEU A 20 -20.36 -5.32 -4.70
CA LEU A 20 -20.17 -6.72 -5.04
C LEU A 20 -19.05 -6.95 -6.06
N ALA A 21 -18.89 -6.05 -7.04
CA ALA A 21 -17.94 -6.24 -8.14
C ALA A 21 -16.47 -6.21 -7.72
N VAL A 22 -16.14 -5.56 -6.59
CA VAL A 22 -14.75 -5.48 -6.09
C VAL A 22 -14.38 -6.69 -5.23
N TRP A 23 -15.36 -7.42 -4.69
CA TRP A 23 -15.09 -8.57 -3.81
C TRP A 23 -14.97 -9.91 -4.56
N PHE A 24 -15.58 -10.03 -5.76
CA PHE A 24 -15.64 -11.29 -6.51
C PHE A 24 -14.54 -11.48 -7.58
N ALA A 25 -13.62 -10.53 -7.78
CA ALA A 25 -12.59 -10.62 -8.84
C ALA A 25 -11.21 -11.09 -8.36
N CYS A 26 -11.07 -11.64 -7.15
CA CYS A 26 -9.83 -12.26 -6.69
C CYS A 26 -10.01 -13.78 -6.57
N PRO A 27 -9.55 -14.59 -7.53
CA PRO A 27 -9.43 -16.02 -7.33
C PRO A 27 -8.40 -16.29 -6.24
N GLN A 28 -8.83 -16.83 -5.09
CA GLN A 28 -7.92 -17.41 -4.11
C GLN A 28 -7.31 -18.68 -4.70
N ILE A 29 -6.14 -18.56 -5.33
CA ILE A 29 -5.32 -19.70 -5.71
C ILE A 29 -4.42 -20.05 -4.53
N GLY A 30 -4.80 -21.11 -3.81
CA GLY A 30 -3.97 -21.71 -2.78
C GLY A 30 -2.71 -22.30 -3.40
N ALA A 31 -1.55 -21.80 -2.99
CA ALA A 31 -0.27 -22.42 -3.29
C ALA A 31 -0.03 -23.56 -2.29
N ALA A 32 0.00 -24.81 -2.78
CA ALA A 32 0.50 -25.94 -2.02
C ALA A 32 2.02 -25.81 -1.88
N ASP A 33 2.51 -25.73 -0.64
CA ASP A 33 3.92 -25.53 -0.31
C ASP A 33 4.68 -26.88 -0.37
N ASP A 34 5.52 -27.07 -1.39
CA ASP A 34 6.46 -28.19 -1.45
C ASP A 34 7.75 -27.84 -0.68
N HIS A 35 7.81 -28.35 0.55
CA HIS A 35 8.89 -28.11 1.50
C HIS A 35 10.30 -28.56 1.04
N ARG A 36 10.43 -29.42 0.02
CA ARG A 36 11.73 -29.94 -0.42
C ARG A 36 12.39 -29.04 -1.47
N THR A 37 11.60 -28.38 -2.30
CA THR A 37 12.09 -27.48 -3.35
C THR A 37 12.53 -26.12 -2.76
N THR A 38 11.85 -25.65 -1.71
CA THR A 38 12.19 -24.43 -0.97
C THR A 38 13.51 -24.51 -0.22
N ALA A 39 13.90 -25.68 0.30
CA ALA A 39 15.14 -25.85 1.06
C ALA A 39 16.41 -25.73 0.18
N ARG A 40 16.34 -26.19 -1.08
CA ARG A 40 17.45 -26.11 -2.04
C ARG A 40 17.59 -24.69 -2.61
N ALA A 41 16.47 -24.06 -2.98
CA ALA A 41 16.44 -22.64 -3.38
C ALA A 41 16.97 -21.70 -2.28
N ARG A 42 16.63 -21.97 -1.01
CA ARG A 42 17.16 -21.23 0.15
C ARG A 42 18.67 -21.42 0.36
N ARG A 43 19.23 -22.57 -0.02
CA ARG A 43 20.68 -22.82 0.03
C ARG A 43 21.41 -22.07 -1.07
N ASP A 44 20.91 -22.13 -2.30
CA ASP A 44 21.52 -21.48 -3.45
C ASP A 44 21.46 -19.94 -3.33
N ALA A 45 20.36 -19.40 -2.80
CA ALA A 45 20.26 -17.97 -2.44
C ALA A 45 21.30 -17.57 -1.38
N ARG A 46 21.46 -18.37 -0.31
CA ARG A 46 22.47 -18.16 0.75
C ARG A 46 23.91 -18.17 0.26
N GLU A 47 24.21 -18.91 -0.78
CA GLU A 47 25.56 -18.99 -1.35
C GLU A 47 25.86 -17.79 -2.25
N HIS A 48 24.88 -17.33 -3.04
CA HIS A 48 24.97 -16.05 -3.76
C HIS A 48 25.08 -14.83 -2.82
N HIS A 49 24.57 -14.90 -1.59
CA HIS A 49 24.62 -13.81 -0.61
C HIS A 49 26.01 -13.51 -0.02
N ARG A 50 27.02 -14.38 -0.18
CA ARG A 50 28.36 -14.11 0.37
C ARG A 50 29.20 -13.15 -0.49
N HIS A 51 28.75 -12.80 -1.70
CA HIS A 51 29.55 -12.03 -2.65
C HIS A 51 28.94 -10.72 -3.17
N ASN A 52 27.72 -10.35 -2.77
CA ASN A 52 27.10 -9.11 -3.23
C ASN A 52 27.24 -8.02 -2.16
N GLY A 53 27.71 -6.84 -2.54
CA GLY A 53 27.64 -5.65 -1.68
C GLY A 53 26.22 -5.44 -1.16
N HIS A 54 26.07 -4.79 0.01
CA HIS A 54 24.79 -4.65 0.71
C HIS A 54 23.71 -3.98 -0.16
N VAL A 55 22.94 -4.79 -0.90
CA VAL A 55 21.78 -4.37 -1.71
C VAL A 55 20.77 -3.71 -0.78
N LYS A 56 20.23 -2.58 -1.21
CA LYS A 56 19.16 -1.87 -0.50
C LYS A 56 17.93 -1.83 -1.37
N LEU A 57 16.78 -1.78 -0.71
CA LEU A 57 15.49 -1.69 -1.36
C LEU A 57 14.80 -0.38 -0.95
N PHE A 58 14.56 0.47 -1.93
CA PHE A 58 13.78 1.70 -1.78
C PHE A 58 12.37 1.48 -2.32
N VAL A 59 11.36 1.75 -1.51
CA VAL A 59 9.98 1.41 -1.86
C VAL A 59 9.13 2.67 -1.87
N PHE A 60 8.39 2.86 -2.95
CA PHE A 60 7.46 3.95 -3.17
C PHE A 60 6.13 3.37 -3.61
N GLY A 61 5.04 4.01 -3.22
CA GLY A 61 3.72 3.59 -3.63
C GLY A 61 2.66 3.70 -2.56
N ASP A 62 1.72 2.77 -2.62
CA ASP A 62 0.52 2.77 -1.82
C ASP A 62 0.44 1.56 -0.86
N SER A 63 -0.77 1.20 -0.45
CA SER A 63 -1.08 0.12 0.48
C SER A 63 -0.52 -1.24 0.08
N TYR A 64 -0.28 -1.51 -1.21
CA TYR A 64 0.23 -2.82 -1.66
C TYR A 64 1.69 -3.08 -1.28
N VAL A 65 2.43 -2.02 -0.94
CA VAL A 65 3.84 -2.06 -0.59
C VAL A 65 4.14 -1.37 0.74
N ASP A 66 3.16 -0.70 1.37
CA ASP A 66 3.30 -0.04 2.67
C ASP A 66 3.48 -1.04 3.82
N THR A 67 4.50 -0.80 4.65
CA THR A 67 4.83 -1.60 5.83
C THR A 67 4.65 -0.85 7.15
N GLY A 68 3.98 0.31 7.13
CA GLY A 68 3.52 1.03 8.31
C GLY A 68 3.92 2.49 8.35
N ASN A 69 3.77 3.23 7.24
CA ASN A 69 3.92 4.68 7.18
C ASN A 69 2.64 5.45 7.56
N PHE A 70 1.56 4.75 7.88
CA PHE A 70 0.34 5.35 8.40
C PHE A 70 0.39 5.51 9.93
N GLU A 71 -0.42 6.42 10.49
CA GLU A 71 -0.42 6.69 11.94
C GLU A 71 -0.82 5.44 12.74
N PRO A 72 -0.09 5.09 13.82
CA PRO A 72 -0.50 4.03 14.71
C PRO A 72 -1.84 4.39 15.37
N ASN A 73 -2.74 3.40 15.48
CA ASN A 73 -4.14 3.47 16.00
C ASN A 73 -5.26 3.68 14.97
N ASN A 74 -4.96 3.75 13.67
CA ASN A 74 -5.99 3.74 12.64
C ASN A 74 -5.58 2.86 11.44
N GLY A 75 -6.54 2.56 10.56
CA GLY A 75 -6.29 1.85 9.30
C GLY A 75 -5.58 0.50 9.49
N SER A 76 -4.40 0.36 8.88
CA SER A 76 -3.58 -0.86 8.85
C SER A 76 -2.96 -1.26 10.20
N TRP A 77 -3.21 -0.50 11.26
CA TRP A 77 -2.81 -0.79 12.64
C TRP A 77 -3.92 -1.44 13.48
N LEU A 78 -5.04 -1.81 12.87
CA LEU A 78 -6.17 -2.49 13.52
C LEU A 78 -6.34 -3.92 12.99
N PRO A 79 -6.92 -4.85 13.77
CA PRO A 79 -7.32 -6.16 13.24
C PRO A 79 -8.28 -6.01 12.04
N PRO A 80 -8.23 -6.89 11.02
CA PRO A 80 -7.48 -8.16 10.97
C PRO A 80 -6.03 -8.04 10.44
N PHE A 81 -5.51 -6.82 10.24
CA PHE A 81 -4.19 -6.62 9.65
C PHE A 81 -3.08 -7.21 10.52
N GLY A 82 -2.10 -7.82 9.87
CA GLY A 82 -0.95 -8.45 10.50
C GLY A 82 -1.22 -9.75 11.27
N ARG A 83 -2.46 -10.29 11.23
CA ARG A 83 -2.83 -11.52 11.96
C ARG A 83 -2.00 -12.76 11.58
N THR A 84 -1.71 -12.98 10.31
CA THR A 84 -0.91 -14.13 9.84
C THR A 84 0.59 -13.82 9.85
N PHE A 85 0.96 -12.57 9.58
CA PHE A 85 2.32 -12.06 9.74
C PHE A 85 2.28 -10.55 10.00
N PRO A 86 2.93 -10.04 11.06
CA PRO A 86 3.80 -10.74 12.02
C PRO A 86 3.08 -11.40 13.22
N GLY A 87 1.75 -11.50 13.20
CA GLY A 87 0.91 -11.97 14.32
C GLY A 87 0.22 -10.83 15.07
N VAL A 88 0.54 -9.57 14.76
CA VAL A 88 -0.05 -8.35 15.32
C VAL A 88 -0.14 -7.27 14.24
N PRO A 89 -1.05 -6.29 14.36
CA PRO A 89 -1.10 -5.17 13.44
C PRO A 89 0.24 -4.44 13.37
N SER A 90 0.75 -4.27 12.14
CA SER A 90 2.08 -3.71 11.90
C SER A 90 2.07 -2.53 10.93
N GLY A 91 0.89 -2.04 10.53
CA GLY A 91 0.75 -1.01 9.52
C GLY A 91 0.75 -1.52 8.06
N ARG A 92 0.77 -2.84 7.84
CA ARG A 92 0.58 -3.48 6.52
C ARG A 92 -0.90 -3.55 6.19
N PHE A 93 -1.30 -3.21 4.95
CA PHE A 93 -2.67 -3.38 4.47
C PHE A 93 -2.94 -4.82 4.01
N SER A 94 -2.52 -5.79 4.82
CA SER A 94 -2.67 -7.22 4.61
C SER A 94 -2.78 -7.92 5.97
N ASP A 95 -3.45 -9.06 6.02
CA ASP A 95 -3.39 -9.93 7.20
C ASP A 95 -1.98 -10.51 7.39
N GLY A 96 -1.18 -10.56 6.32
CA GLY A 96 0.18 -11.05 6.33
C GLY A 96 1.17 -10.12 5.63
N ARG A 97 2.07 -10.75 4.85
CA ARG A 97 3.10 -10.05 4.08
C ARG A 97 2.49 -9.22 2.94
N VAL A 98 3.14 -8.11 2.63
CA VAL A 98 2.89 -7.29 1.43
C VAL A 98 4.02 -7.47 0.42
N LEU A 99 3.89 -6.93 -0.80
CA LEU A 99 4.86 -7.14 -1.89
C LEU A 99 6.31 -6.80 -1.47
N THR A 100 6.49 -5.74 -0.68
CA THR A 100 7.78 -5.35 -0.11
C THR A 100 8.45 -6.47 0.67
N ASP A 101 7.69 -7.23 1.46
CA ASP A 101 8.26 -8.33 2.27
C ASP A 101 8.72 -9.49 1.40
N TYR A 102 8.01 -9.78 0.32
CA TYR A 102 8.38 -10.85 -0.60
C TYR A 102 9.63 -10.49 -1.39
N ILE A 103 9.76 -9.25 -1.85
CA ILE A 103 10.97 -8.80 -2.55
C ILE A 103 12.16 -8.71 -1.60
N ALA A 104 11.98 -8.23 -0.37
CA ALA A 104 13.05 -8.22 0.61
C ALA A 104 13.56 -9.65 0.92
N ASP A 105 12.65 -10.62 1.07
CA ASP A 105 12.99 -12.03 1.27
C ASP A 105 13.75 -12.61 0.06
N PHE A 106 13.29 -12.31 -1.15
CA PHE A 106 13.96 -12.71 -2.40
C PHE A 106 15.39 -12.13 -2.51
N LEU A 107 15.56 -10.88 -2.09
CA LEU A 107 16.87 -10.21 -2.06
C LEU A 107 17.75 -10.65 -0.88
N GLY A 108 17.22 -11.45 0.05
CA GLY A 108 17.92 -11.89 1.26
C GLY A 108 18.23 -10.76 2.25
N ILE A 109 17.45 -9.69 2.23
CA ILE A 109 17.58 -8.54 3.15
C ILE A 109 16.38 -8.49 4.10
N ARG A 110 16.51 -7.70 5.19
CA ARG A 110 15.34 -7.41 6.03
C ARG A 110 14.36 -6.54 5.25
N THR A 111 13.06 -6.66 5.55
CA THR A 111 12.07 -5.70 5.05
C THR A 111 12.52 -4.28 5.38
N PRO A 112 12.59 -3.37 4.38
CA PRO A 112 12.95 -1.98 4.60
C PRO A 112 12.09 -1.33 5.68
N ILE A 113 12.71 -0.51 6.52
CA ILE A 113 11.99 0.21 7.57
C ILE A 113 11.05 1.23 6.94
N ALA A 114 9.84 1.35 7.47
CA ALA A 114 8.92 2.42 7.08
C ALA A 114 9.52 3.78 7.47
N TYR A 115 9.47 4.76 6.58
CA TYR A 115 10.01 6.10 6.78
C TYR A 115 9.54 6.75 8.11
N GLN A 116 8.25 6.64 8.43
CA GLN A 116 7.67 7.16 9.69
C GLN A 116 8.13 6.40 10.95
N GLN A 117 8.72 5.22 10.78
CA GLN A 117 9.23 4.39 11.86
C GLN A 117 10.72 4.59 12.12
N ILE A 118 11.42 5.40 11.32
CA ILE A 118 12.83 5.71 11.55
C ILE A 118 12.99 6.40 12.91
N ARG A 119 13.98 5.97 13.70
CA ARG A 119 14.33 6.52 15.01
C ARG A 119 15.77 7.03 15.01
N VAL A 120 16.05 8.07 15.81
CA VAL A 120 17.38 8.69 15.91
C VAL A 120 18.46 7.70 16.37
N GLY A 121 18.12 6.77 17.27
CA GLY A 121 19.06 5.75 17.76
C GLY A 121 19.27 4.61 16.75
N ASN A 122 20.51 4.22 16.49
CA ASN A 122 20.87 3.14 15.55
C ASN A 122 20.41 3.36 14.09
N ILE A 123 20.41 4.62 13.62
CA ILE A 123 19.96 4.94 12.26
C ILE A 123 20.71 4.15 11.18
N SER A 124 22.03 3.98 11.32
CA SER A 124 22.84 3.20 10.36
C SER A 124 22.33 1.77 10.21
N GLU A 125 21.97 1.09 11.31
CA GLU A 125 21.42 -0.27 11.28
C GLU A 125 20.03 -0.31 10.63
N GLN A 126 19.18 0.67 10.96
CA GLN A 126 17.82 0.76 10.41
C GLN A 126 17.83 0.95 8.89
N LEU A 127 18.81 1.68 8.37
CA LEU A 127 18.92 2.02 6.94
C LEU A 127 19.68 0.97 6.11
N LYS A 128 20.17 -0.11 6.72
CA LYS A 128 20.98 -1.13 6.02
C LYS A 128 20.26 -1.79 4.85
N SER A 129 18.96 -2.00 4.97
CA SER A 129 18.14 -2.66 3.93
C SER A 129 17.40 -1.67 3.03
N GLY A 130 17.64 -0.37 3.17
CA GLY A 130 16.88 0.69 2.51
C GLY A 130 15.68 1.14 3.31
N VAL A 131 14.77 1.88 2.67
CA VAL A 131 13.62 2.53 3.31
C VAL A 131 12.37 2.36 2.47
N ASN A 132 11.26 2.13 3.17
CA ASN A 132 9.94 2.15 2.59
C ASN A 132 9.26 3.51 2.82
N PHE A 133 9.03 4.25 1.73
CA PHE A 133 8.36 5.54 1.70
C PHE A 133 6.87 5.43 1.29
N ALA A 134 6.41 4.23 0.92
CA ALA A 134 5.04 4.00 0.49
C ALA A 134 4.02 4.30 1.60
N CYS A 135 2.84 4.80 1.25
CA CYS A 135 1.80 5.14 2.20
C CYS A 135 0.42 4.73 1.66
N GLY A 136 -0.37 4.03 2.47
CA GLY A 136 -1.74 3.63 2.10
C GLY A 136 -2.56 4.77 1.50
N GLY A 137 -3.17 4.53 0.34
CA GLY A 137 -4.01 5.51 -0.37
C GLY A 137 -3.24 6.57 -1.19
N THR A 138 -1.92 6.47 -1.31
CA THR A 138 -1.13 7.29 -2.23
C THR A 138 -1.55 7.04 -3.68
N GLY A 139 -1.75 8.13 -4.43
CA GLY A 139 -1.75 8.14 -5.88
C GLY A 139 -0.59 8.97 -6.44
N ILE A 140 -0.54 9.06 -7.76
CA ILE A 140 0.49 9.78 -8.52
C ILE A 140 0.28 11.29 -8.39
N VAL A 141 -0.94 11.76 -8.62
CA VAL A 141 -1.31 13.20 -8.60
C VAL A 141 -2.21 13.57 -7.43
N SER A 142 -2.83 12.58 -6.79
CA SER A 142 -3.76 12.77 -5.69
C SER A 142 -3.58 11.68 -4.65
N ALA A 143 -3.99 11.92 -3.41
CA ALA A 143 -4.04 10.89 -2.38
C ALA A 143 -5.46 10.82 -1.82
N ILE A 144 -5.94 9.60 -1.61
CA ILE A 144 -7.23 9.35 -0.95
C ILE A 144 -7.08 9.49 0.56
N SER A 145 -5.87 9.19 1.06
CA SER A 145 -5.51 9.40 2.45
C SER A 145 -4.91 10.79 2.66
N LYS A 146 -4.75 11.19 3.92
CA LYS A 146 -3.99 12.41 4.29
C LYS A 146 -2.46 12.23 4.16
N GLY A 147 -2.02 11.16 3.52
CA GLY A 147 -0.61 10.82 3.33
C GLY A 147 0.06 11.55 2.16
N PRO A 148 1.36 11.34 1.96
CA PRO A 148 2.12 11.89 0.84
C PRO A 148 1.61 11.35 -0.51
N ILE A 149 1.64 12.19 -1.55
CA ILE A 149 1.53 11.70 -2.94
C ILE A 149 2.87 11.09 -3.38
N LEU A 150 2.90 10.38 -4.51
CA LEU A 150 4.10 9.68 -4.97
C LEU A 150 5.31 10.61 -5.12
N GLY A 151 5.09 11.84 -5.59
CA GLY A 151 6.14 12.87 -5.70
C GLY A 151 6.78 13.23 -4.35
N ASP A 152 6.00 13.30 -3.29
CA ASP A 152 6.51 13.60 -1.94
C ASP A 152 7.40 12.45 -1.42
N GLN A 153 7.01 11.20 -1.70
CA GLN A 153 7.80 10.02 -1.31
C GLN A 153 9.17 10.02 -2.00
N ILE A 154 9.22 10.35 -3.29
CA ILE A 154 10.48 10.55 -4.01
C ILE A 154 11.29 11.70 -3.37
N GLY A 155 10.60 12.79 -2.98
CA GLY A 155 11.19 13.91 -2.27
C GLY A 155 11.82 13.51 -0.92
N GLN A 156 11.23 12.56 -0.19
CA GLN A 156 11.76 12.01 1.06
C GLN A 156 13.08 11.28 0.82
N LEU A 157 13.19 10.41 -0.19
CA LEU A 157 14.49 9.83 -0.56
C LEU A 157 15.49 10.92 -0.94
N GLY A 158 15.07 11.93 -1.70
CA GLY A 158 15.90 13.08 -2.06
C GLY A 158 16.43 13.85 -0.84
N GLN A 159 15.65 13.96 0.25
CA GLN A 159 16.14 14.50 1.52
C GLN A 159 17.21 13.61 2.14
N MET A 160 16.98 12.30 2.17
CA MET A 160 17.96 11.36 2.74
C MET A 160 19.30 11.37 2.02
N ILE A 161 19.29 11.47 0.68
CA ILE A 161 20.50 11.61 -0.14
C ILE A 161 21.21 12.94 0.18
N ARG A 162 20.47 14.05 0.26
CA ARG A 162 21.03 15.37 0.62
C ARG A 162 21.69 15.38 2.01
N HIS A 163 21.08 14.69 2.96
CA HIS A 163 21.61 14.54 4.32
C HIS A 163 22.69 13.44 4.46
N ARG A 164 23.17 12.88 3.35
CA ARG A 164 24.26 11.89 3.30
C ARG A 164 23.96 10.58 4.03
N PHE A 165 22.68 10.22 4.19
CA PHE A 165 22.31 8.89 4.66
C PHE A 165 22.61 7.79 3.64
N TYR A 166 22.65 8.13 2.35
CA TYR A 166 23.03 7.24 1.26
C TYR A 166 24.01 7.93 0.32
N ASN A 167 25.02 7.20 -0.15
CA ASN A 167 26.00 7.66 -1.14
C ASN A 167 25.76 7.04 -2.53
N GLN A 168 26.55 7.43 -3.53
CA GLN A 168 26.38 6.95 -4.90
C GLN A 168 26.54 5.42 -5.02
N THR A 169 27.45 4.83 -4.25
CA THR A 169 27.67 3.38 -4.24
C THR A 169 26.47 2.64 -3.66
N ASP A 170 25.83 3.20 -2.63
CA ASP A 170 24.56 2.68 -2.12
C ASP A 170 23.51 2.69 -3.23
N LEU A 171 23.30 3.85 -3.86
CA LEU A 171 22.28 4.02 -4.90
C LEU A 171 22.52 3.12 -6.13
N ASN A 172 23.77 2.99 -6.59
CA ASN A 172 24.13 2.17 -7.74
C ASN A 172 23.90 0.67 -7.53
N ASN A 173 23.93 0.21 -6.28
CA ASN A 173 23.72 -1.19 -5.91
C ASN A 173 22.32 -1.43 -5.31
N SER A 174 21.42 -0.46 -5.44
CA SER A 174 20.07 -0.53 -4.87
C SER A 174 19.01 -0.85 -5.92
N ILE A 175 17.89 -1.36 -5.43
CA ILE A 175 16.68 -1.58 -6.23
C ILE A 175 15.62 -0.61 -5.71
N ALA A 176 14.86 -0.02 -6.64
CA ALA A 176 13.68 0.78 -6.32
C ALA A 176 12.42 0.07 -6.84
N ILE A 177 11.36 0.04 -6.02
CA ILE A 177 10.04 -0.41 -6.43
C ILE A 177 9.08 0.76 -6.34
N VAL A 178 8.27 0.93 -7.37
CA VAL A 178 7.20 1.92 -7.43
C VAL A 178 5.89 1.17 -7.69
N ALA A 179 4.97 1.22 -6.73
CA ALA A 179 3.64 0.61 -6.86
C ALA A 179 2.57 1.70 -6.78
N ALA A 180 1.98 2.05 -7.91
CA ALA A 180 0.85 2.95 -7.99
C ALA A 180 -0.37 2.17 -8.50
N SER A 181 -1.39 2.02 -7.65
CA SER A 181 -2.56 1.21 -7.94
C SER A 181 -3.83 1.99 -7.69
N GLY A 182 -4.61 2.23 -8.75
CA GLY A 182 -6.03 2.61 -8.70
C GLY A 182 -6.44 3.91 -7.97
N ASN A 183 -5.60 4.50 -7.12
CA ASN A 183 -6.00 5.51 -6.16
C ASN A 183 -6.35 6.83 -6.85
N ASP A 184 -5.63 7.21 -7.90
CA ASP A 184 -5.98 8.36 -8.74
C ASP A 184 -7.35 8.17 -9.41
N TYR A 185 -7.63 6.96 -9.91
CA TYR A 185 -8.92 6.63 -10.52
C TYR A 185 -10.06 6.64 -9.50
N LEU A 186 -9.82 6.07 -8.32
CA LEU A 186 -10.80 6.04 -7.24
C LEU A 186 -11.08 7.46 -6.72
N TYR A 187 -10.06 8.30 -6.58
CA TYR A 187 -10.22 9.72 -6.23
C TYR A 187 -11.08 10.46 -7.26
N ALA A 188 -10.77 10.33 -8.55
CA ALA A 188 -11.55 10.95 -9.63
C ALA A 188 -13.01 10.44 -9.63
N THR A 189 -13.21 9.15 -9.42
CA THR A 189 -14.53 8.53 -9.37
C THR A 189 -15.37 9.10 -8.22
N LEU A 190 -14.79 9.22 -7.02
CA LEU A 190 -15.48 9.80 -5.86
C LEU A 190 -15.89 11.27 -6.09
N GLN A 191 -15.06 12.06 -6.77
CA GLN A 191 -15.40 13.44 -7.12
C GLN A 191 -16.60 13.51 -8.07
N VAL A 192 -16.64 12.64 -9.09
CA VAL A 192 -17.78 12.57 -10.02
C VAL A 192 -19.06 12.17 -9.29
N PHE A 193 -19.01 11.17 -8.41
CA PHE A 193 -20.17 10.77 -7.61
C PHE A 193 -20.68 11.89 -6.71
N LEU A 194 -19.78 12.63 -6.05
CA LEU A 194 -20.16 13.77 -5.22
C LEU A 194 -20.84 14.86 -6.04
N LEU A 195 -20.32 15.15 -7.24
CA LEU A 195 -20.92 16.12 -8.15
C LEU A 195 -22.34 15.71 -8.57
N ILE A 196 -22.55 14.43 -8.89
CA ILE A 196 -23.88 13.90 -9.23
C ILE A 196 -24.86 14.07 -8.06
N ILE A 197 -24.43 13.81 -6.83
CA ILE A 197 -25.24 14.00 -5.62
C ILE A 197 -25.61 15.48 -5.44
N ILE A 198 -24.64 16.39 -5.60
CA ILE A 198 -24.87 17.84 -5.48
C ILE A 198 -25.87 18.30 -6.53
N ILE A 199 -25.69 17.92 -7.79
CA ILE A 199 -26.61 18.26 -8.89
C ILE A 199 -28.00 17.72 -8.62
N SER A 200 -28.12 16.46 -8.20
CA SER A 200 -29.42 15.83 -7.90
C SER A 200 -30.17 16.55 -6.78
N ASN A 201 -29.45 16.95 -5.72
CA ASN A 201 -30.02 17.73 -4.61
C ASN A 201 -30.45 19.13 -5.05
N LEU A 202 -29.68 19.79 -5.91
CA LEU A 202 -30.04 21.10 -6.46
C LEU A 202 -31.32 21.01 -7.31
N VAL A 203 -31.40 20.04 -8.23
CA VAL A 203 -32.59 19.81 -9.07
C VAL A 203 -33.82 19.51 -8.23
N THR A 204 -33.67 18.73 -7.17
CA THR A 204 -34.80 18.41 -6.26
C THR A 204 -35.29 19.67 -5.53
N ARG A 205 -34.38 20.55 -5.09
CA ARG A 205 -34.74 21.80 -4.42
C ARG A 205 -35.44 22.79 -5.36
N THR A 206 -35.07 22.84 -6.64
CA THR A 206 -35.68 23.75 -7.61
C THR A 206 -37.06 23.28 -8.10
N ASN A 207 -37.35 21.98 -8.06
CA ASN A 207 -38.67 21.41 -8.43
C ASN A 207 -39.69 21.41 -7.28
N LEU A 208 -39.33 21.93 -6.10
CA LEU A 208 -40.21 22.06 -4.92
C LEU A 208 -40.67 23.52 -4.68
N ILE A 209 -40.46 24.40 -5.66
CA ILE A 209 -40.93 25.80 -5.70
C ILE A 209 -41.95 25.91 -6.84
#